data_AF-A0A315V9D1-F1
#
_entry.id   AF-A0A315V9D1-F1
#
_cell.length_a   1.000
_cell.length_b   1.000
_cell.length_c   1.000
_cell.angle_alpha   90.00
_cell.angle_beta   90.00
_cell.angle_gamma   90.00
#
_symmetry.space_group_name_H-M   'P 1'
#
loop_
_entity.id
_entity.type
_entity.pdbx_description
1 polymer ?
#
loop_
_entity_poly.entity_id
_entity_poly.type
_entity_poly.pdbx_seq_one_letter_code
_entity_poly.pdbx_strand_id
1 'polypeptide(L)'
;MYHGVRDYDPNHPRLYVEMDKGDTVFFHPLLIHGSGMNQTQGFRKAISCHYASSDCYYIDVRGTTQENIENEVKELAQKKYGMDEVAFK
;
A
#
# COMPACT_ATOMS: atom_id res chain seq x y z
N MET A 1 9.34 -2.56 5.69
CA MET A 1 8.58 -3.76 6.08
C MET A 1 7.91 -4.32 4.84
N TYR A 2 7.63 -5.61 4.80
CA TYR A 2 6.96 -6.26 3.67
C TYR A 2 5.56 -6.70 4.09
N HIS A 3 4.54 -6.20 3.39
CA HIS A 3 3.14 -6.59 3.57
C HIS A 3 2.66 -7.23 2.28
N GLY A 4 2.09 -8.43 2.37
CA GLY A 4 1.62 -9.14 1.20
C GLY A 4 0.62 -10.23 1.56
N VAL A 5 -0.29 -10.49 0.63
CA VAL A 5 -1.21 -11.62 0.70
C VAL A 5 -0.39 -12.89 0.44
N ARG A 6 -0.31 -13.78 1.45
CA ARG A 6 0.51 -15.01 1.36
C ARG A 6 -0.27 -16.20 0.80
N ASP A 7 -1.55 -16.28 1.10
CA ASP A 7 -2.41 -17.41 0.74
C ASP A 7 -3.27 -17.11 -0.49
N TYR A 8 -2.64 -16.61 -1.57
CA TYR A 8 -3.33 -16.36 -2.83
C TYR A 8 -3.22 -17.57 -3.77
N ASP A 9 -4.22 -17.78 -4.63
CA ASP A 9 -4.15 -18.80 -5.67
C ASP A 9 -3.22 -18.33 -6.80
N PRO A 10 -2.09 -19.04 -7.06
CA PRO A 10 -1.17 -18.68 -8.14
C PRO A 10 -1.79 -18.78 -9.54
N ASN A 11 -2.89 -19.53 -9.68
CA ASN A 11 -3.63 -19.67 -10.94
C ASN A 11 -4.74 -18.62 -11.11
N HIS A 12 -4.94 -17.74 -10.13
CA HIS A 12 -5.92 -16.66 -10.25
C HIS A 12 -5.64 -15.86 -11.53
N PRO A 13 -6.65 -15.59 -12.38
CA PRO A 13 -6.45 -14.85 -13.61
C PRO A 13 -5.87 -13.47 -13.30
N ARG A 14 -4.84 -13.10 -14.06
CA ARG A 14 -4.14 -11.81 -13.93
C ARG A 14 -4.29 -11.04 -15.22
N LEU A 15 -4.50 -9.73 -15.07
CA LEU A 15 -4.45 -8.78 -16.17
C LEU A 15 -3.13 -8.01 -16.09
N TYR A 16 -2.36 -8.01 -17.17
CA TYR A 16 -1.18 -7.16 -17.30
C TYR A 16 -1.60 -5.85 -17.97
N VAL A 17 -1.34 -4.73 -17.30
CA VAL A 17 -1.72 -3.41 -17.78
C VAL A 17 -0.49 -2.76 -18.43
N GLU A 18 -0.34 -2.99 -19.73
CA GLU A 18 0.65 -2.27 -20.56
C GLU A 18 0.15 -0.86 -20.82
N MET A 19 1.04 0.13 -20.67
CA MET A 19 0.69 1.55 -20.67
C MET A 19 1.78 2.35 -21.39
N ASP A 20 1.36 3.32 -22.18
CA ASP A 20 2.24 4.31 -22.79
C ASP A 20 2.47 5.51 -21.87
N LYS A 21 3.45 6.35 -22.21
CA LYS A 21 3.72 7.58 -21.46
C LYS A 21 2.49 8.49 -21.50
N GLY A 22 1.90 8.73 -20.34
CA GLY A 22 0.74 9.61 -20.17
C GLY A 22 -0.54 8.86 -19.83
N ASP A 23 -0.58 7.56 -20.07
CA ASP A 23 -1.72 6.73 -19.66
C ASP A 23 -1.85 6.70 -18.14
N THR A 24 -3.08 6.56 -17.67
CA THR A 24 -3.41 6.50 -16.24
C THR A 24 -4.39 5.37 -15.98
N VAL A 25 -4.07 4.50 -15.02
CA VAL A 25 -4.97 3.46 -14.53
C VAL A 25 -5.61 3.90 -13.21
N PHE A 26 -6.93 3.78 -13.13
CA PHE A 26 -7.69 4.00 -11.90
C PHE A 26 -8.14 2.65 -11.37
N PHE A 27 -7.96 2.40 -10.07
CA PHE A 27 -8.39 1.16 -9.45
C PHE A 27 -8.79 1.36 -7.98
N HIS A 28 -9.58 0.43 -7.48
CA HIS A 28 -10.10 0.44 -6.10
C HIS A 28 -9.01 0.01 -5.09
N PRO A 29 -8.95 0.57 -3.86
CA PRO A 29 -7.92 0.23 -2.86
C PRO A 29 -7.82 -1.24 -2.48
N LEU A 30 -8.90 -2.00 -2.67
CA LEU A 30 -8.97 -3.45 -2.38
C LEU A 30 -8.59 -4.35 -3.57
N LEU A 31 -8.27 -3.78 -4.75
CA LEU A 31 -7.80 -4.58 -5.87
C LEU A 31 -6.43 -5.16 -5.52
N ILE A 32 -6.31 -6.49 -5.52
CA ILE A 32 -5.01 -7.17 -5.35
C ILE A 32 -4.16 -6.86 -6.57
N HIS A 33 -3.05 -6.17 -6.36
CA HIS A 33 -2.15 -5.75 -7.44
C HIS A 33 -0.69 -5.80 -6.98
N GLY A 34 0.20 -5.85 -7.97
CA GLY A 34 1.65 -5.89 -7.75
C GLY A 34 2.40 -5.62 -9.04
N SER A 35 3.68 -5.25 -8.93
CA SER A 35 4.54 -5.06 -10.09
C SER A 35 5.19 -6.37 -10.51
N GLY A 36 5.16 -6.67 -11.82
CA GLY A 36 6.01 -7.71 -12.40
C GLY A 36 7.49 -7.34 -12.34
N MET A 37 8.35 -8.35 -12.48
CA MET A 37 9.80 -8.19 -12.53
C MET A 37 10.19 -7.33 -13.73
N ASN A 38 11.00 -6.29 -13.51
CA ASN A 38 11.62 -5.54 -14.60
C ASN A 38 12.79 -6.36 -15.16
N GLN A 39 12.65 -6.90 -16.37
CA GLN A 39 13.64 -7.74 -17.03
C GLN A 39 14.63 -6.95 -17.90
N THR A 40 14.58 -5.63 -17.85
CA THR A 40 15.47 -4.73 -18.61
C THR A 40 16.54 -4.10 -17.70
N GLN A 41 17.57 -3.50 -18.30
CA GLN A 41 18.58 -2.73 -17.56
C GLN A 41 18.14 -1.29 -17.24
N GLY A 42 16.99 -0.85 -17.76
CA GLY A 42 16.46 0.50 -17.52
C GLY A 42 15.65 0.61 -16.23
N PHE A 43 15.55 1.81 -15.67
CA PHE A 43 14.66 2.07 -14.53
C PHE A 43 13.25 2.44 -14.99
N ARG A 44 12.25 1.61 -14.64
CA ARG A 44 10.82 1.87 -14.87
C ARG A 44 10.31 2.91 -13.87
N LYS A 45 9.75 4.02 -14.37
CA LYS A 45 9.24 5.13 -13.56
C LYS A 45 7.71 5.19 -13.62
N ALA A 46 7.08 5.48 -12.48
CA ALA A 46 5.64 5.73 -12.36
C ALA A 46 5.41 6.71 -11.19
N ILE A 47 4.27 7.40 -11.20
CA ILE A 47 3.80 8.24 -10.09
C ILE A 47 2.36 7.82 -9.75
N SER A 48 2.01 7.83 -8.47
CA SER A 48 0.68 7.46 -8.00
C SER A 48 0.16 8.43 -6.95
N CYS A 49 -1.17 8.49 -6.83
CA CYS A 49 -1.89 9.23 -5.81
C CYS A 49 -3.12 8.42 -5.40
N HIS A 50 -3.43 8.42 -4.10
CA HIS A 50 -4.68 7.86 -3.58
C HIS A 50 -5.59 9.02 -3.19
N TYR A 51 -6.79 9.06 -3.78
CA TYR A 51 -7.80 10.06 -3.45
C TYR A 51 -8.84 9.44 -2.51
N ALA A 52 -9.34 10.25 -1.58
CA ALA A 52 -10.44 9.90 -0.69
C ALA A 52 -11.45 11.05 -0.69
N SER A 53 -12.74 10.73 -0.54
CA SER A 53 -13.77 11.75 -0.34
C SER A 53 -13.51 12.53 0.95
N SER A 54 -13.91 13.80 0.99
CA SER A 54 -13.94 14.58 2.23
C SER A 54 -14.87 13.98 3.29
N ASP A 55 -15.80 13.11 2.88
CA ASP A 55 -16.74 12.44 3.78
C ASP A 55 -16.18 11.16 4.40
N CYS A 56 -14.95 10.77 4.04
CA CYS A 56 -14.27 9.65 4.68
C CYS A 56 -13.93 9.98 6.14
N TYR A 57 -13.70 8.94 6.94
CA TYR A 57 -13.37 9.05 8.34
C TYR A 57 -12.26 8.07 8.71
N TYR A 58 -11.50 8.38 9.75
CA TYR A 58 -10.51 7.47 10.32
C TYR A 58 -11.19 6.38 11.14
N ILE A 59 -10.64 5.18 11.07
CA ILE A 59 -11.11 4.03 11.85
C ILE A 59 -10.08 3.64 12.89
N ASP A 60 -10.57 3.11 14.01
CA ASP A 60 -9.73 2.40 14.95
C ASP A 60 -9.36 1.03 14.36
N VAL A 61 -8.06 0.76 14.26
CA VAL A 61 -7.54 -0.48 13.69
C VAL A 61 -7.21 -1.53 14.76
N ARG A 62 -7.36 -1.20 16.05
CA ARG A 62 -7.12 -2.15 17.15
C ARG A 62 -8.04 -3.35 17.06
N GLY A 63 -7.49 -4.54 17.23
CA GLY A 63 -8.19 -5.81 17.04
C GLY A 63 -8.59 -6.13 15.60
N THR A 64 -8.20 -5.31 14.61
CA THR A 64 -8.42 -5.60 13.18
C THR A 64 -7.17 -6.23 12.55
N THR A 65 -7.28 -6.66 11.29
CA THR A 65 -6.12 -7.12 10.51
C THR A 65 -5.07 -6.03 10.24
N GLN A 66 -5.40 -4.76 10.47
CA GLN A 66 -4.51 -3.61 10.26
C GLN A 66 -3.81 -3.12 11.54
N GLU A 67 -4.04 -3.74 12.70
CA GLU A 67 -3.42 -3.36 13.98
C GLU A 67 -1.88 -3.32 13.91
N ASN A 68 -1.28 -4.24 13.15
CA ASN A 68 0.18 -4.25 12.97
C ASN A 68 0.72 -2.96 12.34
N ILE A 69 -0.03 -2.30 11.46
CA ILE A 69 0.38 -1.02 10.87
C ILE A 69 0.45 0.07 11.94
N GLU A 70 -0.48 0.08 12.90
CA GLU A 70 -0.45 1.01 14.01
C GLU A 70 0.85 0.87 14.82
N ASN A 71 1.20 -0.37 15.19
CA ASN A 71 2.40 -0.67 15.95
C ASN A 71 3.68 -0.27 15.19
N GLU A 72 3.74 -0.59 13.89
CA GLU A 72 4.87 -0.23 13.04
C GLU A 72 5.05 1.29 12.92
N VAL A 73 3.96 2.05 12.79
CA VAL A 73 4.04 3.52 12.73
C VAL A 73 4.51 4.10 14.06
N LYS A 74 4.07 3.54 15.21
CA LYS A 74 4.58 3.93 16.54
C LYS A 74 6.07 3.69 16.65
N GLU A 75 6.54 2.50 16.28
CA GLU A 75 7.96 2.14 16.33
C GLU A 75 8.82 3.07 15.45
N LEU A 76 8.35 3.39 14.23
CA LEU A 76 9.03 4.31 13.34
C LEU A 76 9.08 5.74 13.92
N ALA A 77 7.98 6.21 14.51
CA ALA A 77 7.91 7.52 15.14
C ALA A 77 8.84 7.61 16.36
N GLN A 78 8.85 6.59 17.22
CA GLN A 78 9.76 6.51 18.36
C GLN A 78 11.22 6.52 17.88
N LYS A 79 11.57 5.65 16.92
CA LYS A 79 12.94 5.55 16.39
C LYS A 79 13.41 6.85 15.73
N LYS A 80 12.52 7.53 15.01
CA LYS A 80 12.89 8.73 14.23
C LYS A 80 12.86 10.02 15.04
N TYR A 81 11.96 10.13 16.02
CA TYR A 81 11.68 11.38 16.71
C TYR A 81 11.76 11.28 18.25
N GLY A 82 12.06 10.11 18.82
CA GLY A 82 12.12 9.94 20.29
C GLY A 82 10.77 10.13 20.98
N MET A 83 9.67 9.95 20.24
CA MET A 83 8.32 10.07 20.78
C MET A 83 7.92 8.75 21.44
N ASP A 84 7.94 8.70 22.77
CA ASP A 84 7.59 7.50 23.54
C ASP A 84 6.07 7.24 23.60
N GLU A 85 5.24 8.28 23.45
CA GLU A 85 3.79 8.17 23.38
C GLU A 85 3.24 8.86 22.12
N VAL A 86 2.89 8.05 21.11
CA VAL A 86 2.13 8.50 19.94
C VAL A 86 0.68 8.08 20.14
N ALA A 87 -0.15 9.03 20.53
CA ALA A 87 -1.60 8.85 20.57
C ALA A 87 -2.19 9.14 19.18
N PHE A 88 -2.71 8.10 18.53
CA PHE A 88 -3.59 8.27 17.37
C PHE A 88 -4.98 8.65 17.88
N LYS A 89 -5.56 9.72 17.32
CA LYS A 89 -6.90 10.19 17.64
C LYS A 89 -7.95 9.45 16.83
#